data_AF-A0A4R3LD55-F1
#
_entry.id   AF-A0A4R3LD55-F1
#
_cell.length_a   1.000
_cell.length_b   1.000
_cell.length_c   1.000
_cell.angle_alpha   90.00
_cell.angle_beta   90.00
_cell.angle_gamma   90.00
#
_symmetry.space_group_name_H-M   'P 1'
#
loop_
_entity.id
_entity.type
_entity.pdbx_description
1 polymer ?
#
loop_
_entity_poly.entity_id
_entity_poly.type
_entity_poly.pdbx_seq_one_letter_code
_entity_poly.pdbx_strand_id
1 'polypeptide(L)' 'MRKQGLQGVRRGKIVRTTISDRGAPCPLDKVNRQFRADRPNQLWVSDFTYVSTLARMVVRRVRR' A
#
# COMPACT_ATOMS: atom_id res chain seq x y z
N MET A 1 -15.04 -2.47 7.65
CA MET A 1 -14.69 -1.59 6.51
C MET A 1 -15.87 -1.43 5.55
N ARG A 2 -16.12 -2.32 4.57
CA ARG A 2 -17.25 -2.16 3.60
C ARG A 2 -18.66 -2.21 4.21
N LYS A 3 -18.91 -3.11 5.18
CA LYS A 3 -20.25 -3.28 5.82
C LYS A 3 -20.72 -2.08 6.63
N GLN A 4 -19.81 -1.20 7.07
CA GLN A 4 -20.10 -0.03 7.90
C GLN A 4 -20.04 1.29 7.11
N GLY A 5 -19.94 1.23 5.78
CA GLY A 5 -19.82 2.44 4.93
C GLY A 5 -18.52 3.24 5.12
N LEU A 6 -17.61 2.78 5.98
CA LEU A 6 -16.36 3.47 6.29
C LEU A 6 -15.42 3.43 5.07
N GLN A 7 -15.18 4.60 4.49
CA GLN A 7 -14.21 4.82 3.43
C GLN A 7 -13.03 5.65 3.97
N GLY A 8 -11.81 5.34 3.51
CA GLY A 8 -10.64 6.12 3.89
C GLY A 8 -10.76 7.55 3.35
N VAL A 9 -10.64 8.55 4.21
CA VAL A 9 -10.58 9.97 3.82
C VAL A 9 -9.37 10.20 2.91
N ARG A 10 -9.61 10.74 1.72
CA ARG A 10 -8.58 11.16 0.77
C ARG A 10 -8.55 12.69 0.72
N ARG A 11 -7.39 13.30 0.97
CA ARG A 11 -7.17 14.74 0.77
C ARG A 11 -6.42 14.97 -0.55
N GLY A 12 -7.00 15.77 -1.45
CA GLY A 12 -6.35 16.26 -2.68
C GLY A 12 -6.61 15.44 -3.95
N LYS A 13 -6.04 15.92 -5.08
CA LYS A 13 -6.10 15.30 -6.42
C LYS A 13 -5.24 14.03 -6.46
N ILE A 14 -5.68 13.00 -7.18
CA ILE A 14 -4.89 11.79 -7.41
C ILE A 14 -3.69 12.16 -8.28
N VAL A 15 -2.52 12.29 -7.66
CA VAL A 15 -1.25 12.45 -8.37
C VAL A 15 -0.64 11.07 -8.52
N ARG A 16 -0.52 10.58 -9.75
CA ARG A 16 0.16 9.32 -10.04
C ARG A 16 1.67 9.61 -10.08
N THR A 17 2.32 9.48 -8.94
CA THR A 17 3.77 9.75 -8.79
C THR A 17 4.66 8.68 -9.41
N THR A 18 4.11 7.48 -9.65
CA THR A 18 4.89 6.33 -10.12
C THR A 18 4.31 5.79 -11.42
N ILE A 19 5.10 5.88 -12.48
CA ILE A 19 4.85 5.17 -13.75
C ILE A 19 5.65 3.88 -13.67
N SER A 20 4.96 2.74 -13.73
CA SER A 20 5.63 1.44 -13.70
C SER A 20 6.48 1.28 -14.96
N ASP A 21 7.80 1.18 -14.79
CA ASP A 21 8.69 0.74 -15.85
C ASP A 21 8.61 -0.78 -15.97
N ARG A 22 8.27 -1.28 -17.17
CA ARG A 22 8.18 -2.72 -17.45
C ARG A 22 9.54 -3.36 -17.71
N GLY A 23 10.60 -2.56 -17.96
CA GLY A 23 11.97 -3.04 -18.16
C GLY A 23 12.79 -3.16 -16.88
N ALA A 24 12.34 -2.53 -15.79
CA ALA A 24 13.04 -2.59 -14.50
C ALA A 24 12.91 -3.99 -13.86
N PRO A 25 13.99 -4.53 -13.25
CA PRO A 25 13.92 -5.80 -12.53
C PRO A 25 12.93 -5.68 -11.38
N CYS A 26 11.78 -6.33 -11.53
CA CYS A 26 10.79 -6.44 -10.48
C CYS A 26 11.28 -7.49 -9.47
N PRO A 27 11.38 -7.16 -8.17
CA PRO A 27 11.68 -8.16 -7.17
C PRO A 27 10.61 -9.26 -7.18
N LEU A 28 11.04 -10.50 -6.94
CA LEU A 28 10.15 -11.66 -6.95
C LEU A 28 9.06 -11.50 -5.88
N ASP A 29 7.80 -11.47 -6.31
CA ASP A 29 6.65 -11.46 -5.41
C ASP A 29 6.51 -12.83 -4.75
N LYS A 30 6.92 -12.93 -3.50
CA LYS A 30 6.92 -14.19 -2.74
C LYS A 30 5.51 -14.74 -2.46
N VAL A 31 4.49 -13.91 -2.59
CA VAL A 31 3.11 -14.27 -2.23
C VAL A 31 2.15 -14.13 -3.41
N ASN A 32 2.64 -13.77 -4.60
CA ASN A 32 1.83 -13.61 -5.82
C ASN A 32 0.55 -12.79 -5.58
N ARG A 33 0.63 -11.72 -4.80
CA ARG A 33 -0.50 -10.88 -4.35
C ARG A 33 -1.65 -11.64 -3.65
N GLN A 34 -1.38 -12.84 -3.13
CA GLN A 34 -2.33 -13.63 -2.34
C GLN A 34 -2.18 -13.26 -0.85
N PHE A 35 -3.02 -12.34 -0.38
CA PHE A 35 -3.04 -11.90 1.01
C PHE A 35 -3.97 -12.77 1.90
N ARG A 36 -3.90 -14.08 1.72
CA ARG A 36 -4.64 -15.07 2.52
C ARG A 36 -3.63 -15.97 3.22
N ALA A 37 -3.89 -16.28 4.49
CA ALA A 37 -3.07 -17.17 5.31
C ALA A 37 -3.97 -18.26 5.91
N ASP A 38 -3.52 -19.51 5.85
CA ASP A 38 -4.26 -20.65 6.39
C ASP A 38 -4.05 -20.78 7.92
N ARG A 39 -2.93 -20.26 8.43
CA ARG A 39 -2.58 -20.29 9.86
C ARG A 39 -2.12 -18.91 10.35
N PRO A 40 -2.28 -18.60 11.65
CA PRO A 40 -1.73 -17.38 12.25
C PRO A 40 -0.20 -17.28 12.01
N ASN A 41 0.31 -16.05 11.89
CA ASN A 41 1.73 -15.73 11.69
C ASN A 41 2.40 -16.26 10.41
N GLN A 42 1.64 -16.84 9.47
CA GLN A 42 2.16 -17.34 8.20
C GLN A 42 2.45 -16.22 7.18
N LEU A 43 1.75 -15.08 7.27
CA LEU A 43 1.91 -13.95 6.36
C LEU A 43 1.90 -12.62 7.12
N TRP A 44 2.90 -11.77 6.83
CA TRP A 44 3.00 -10.42 7.38
C TRP A 44 3.03 -9.42 6.22
N VAL A 45 2.14 -8.43 6.26
CA VAL A 45 2.05 -7.40 5.23
C VAL A 45 2.41 -6.06 5.86
N SER A 46 3.41 -5.38 5.29
CA SER A 46 3.75 -4.01 5.67
C SER A 46 3.60 -3.12 4.44
N ASP A 47 2.77 -2.09 4.54
CA ASP A 47 2.62 -1.08 3.50
C ASP A 47 3.21 0.26 3.95
N PHE A 48 3.93 0.90 3.02
CA PHE A 48 4.42 2.26 3.16
C PHE A 48 3.65 3.16 2.19
N THR A 49 2.78 4.00 2.74
CA THR A 49 2.08 5.00 1.96
C THR A 49 2.81 6.34 2.11
N TYR A 50 3.18 6.97 1.00
CA TYR A 50 3.67 8.34 1.03
C TYR A 50 2.50 9.32 1.04
N VAL A 51 2.52 10.26 1.98
CA VAL A 51 1.53 11.33 2.08
C VAL A 51 2.26 12.66 1.87
N SER A 52 1.76 13.47 0.94
CA SER A 52 2.25 14.82 0.75
C SER A 52 1.79 15.71 1.90
N THR A 53 2.74 16.45 2.48
CA THR A 53 2.46 17.55 3.40
C THR A 53 3.08 18.82 2.83
N LEU A 54 2.66 20.00 3.31
CA LEU A 54 3.14 21.29 2.80
C LEU A 54 4.66 21.46 2.92
N ALA A 55 5.28 20.84 3.92
CA ALA A 55 6.72 20.94 4.14
C ALA A 55 7.52 19.89 3.35
N ARG A 56 7.03 18.64 3.31
CA ARG A 56 7.76 17.50 2.73
C ARG A 56 6.87 16.27 2.53
N MET A 57 7.42 15.27 1.85
CA MET A 57 6.81 13.94 1.78
C MET A 57 7.06 13.17 3.08
N VAL A 58 6.02 12.54 3.65
CA VAL A 58 6.12 11.75 4.88
C VAL A 58 5.68 10.32 4.60
N VAL A 59 6.44 9.35 5.13
CA VAL A 59 6.08 7.93 5.08
C VAL A 59 5.09 7.64 6.21
N ARG A 60 3.90 7.15 5.85
CA ARG A 60 2.94 6.59 6.81
C ARG A 60 2.97 5.07 6.70
N ARG A 61 3.35 4.41 7.80
CA ARG A 61 3.27 2.96 7.93
C ARG A 61 1.83 2.56 8.23
N VAL A 62 1.23 1.77 7.34
CA VAL A 62 -0.06 1.11 7.61
C VAL A 62 0.28 -0.33 7.98
N ARG A 63 0.12 -0.69 9.26
CA ARG A 63 0.15 -2.11 9.66
C ARG A 63 -1.23 -2.69 9.33
N ARG A 64 -1.25 -3.76 8.55
CA ARG A 64 -2.43 -4.63 8.37
C ARG A 64 -2.17 -5.95 9.07
#